data_AF-A0AA35QVV1-F1
#
_entry.id   AF-A0AA35QVV1-F1
#
_cell.length_a   1.000
_cell.length_b   1.000
_cell.length_c   1.000
_cell.angle_alpha   90.00
_cell.angle_beta   90.00
_cell.angle_gamma   90.00
#
_symmetry.space_group_name_H-M   'P 1'
#
loop_
_entity.id
_entity.type
_entity.pdbx_description
1 polymer ?
#
loop_
_entity_poly.entity_id
_entity_poly.type
_entity_poly.pdbx_seq_one_letter_code
_entity_poly.pdbx_strand_id
1 'polypeptide(L)'
;MEIGPQGPVVSGVSPNEGQPGTRLTIRGENLGDSLRDILDIKIGGHSCKESLEYFSSKKLFCLTPNVEGRSQIIITTLSGGTGTCTVTYYGHAREATPKLDPLEESAVWQEEDVNLLVTYSAKPPTPVYTRRKIEPLGPPSAASAGGKKKLGRENLGTMFPHGSGDLLAENFNPAWFLLERHRFSTFDDLKTGRNQLKQEVKESECAPVAFMQDNLDAFLLCYQTLSDVNELLIRNESESQGGSLTDRVEELLKVALKSGEVLFRDVLRCKARADQTRIALTVLQRYRFLFNLPHTIEKNISSGEYEIVANDYDKAKTLFADTKVNIFKKVLEEVEKQLAKFREDLRKKLLKLPSILEEQKRLIKFLLELDCEGDPAWDCLSNMHQWTLRLLYSSKEEFHGTAAPSAANRS
;
A
#
# COMPACT_ATOMS: atom_id res chain seq x y z
N MET A 1 -5.79 2.89 -50.01
CA MET A 1 -6.58 3.55 -48.95
C MET A 1 -6.26 2.82 -47.66
N GLU A 2 -5.27 3.30 -46.93
CA GLU A 2 -4.98 2.79 -45.59
C GLU A 2 -6.04 3.38 -44.65
N ILE A 3 -6.95 2.53 -44.18
CA ILE A 3 -7.91 2.90 -43.15
C ILE A 3 -7.09 3.02 -41.86
N GLY A 4 -6.95 4.25 -41.35
CA GLY A 4 -6.25 4.50 -40.09
C GLY A 4 -6.81 3.65 -38.94
N PRO A 5 -6.02 3.42 -37.87
CA PRO A 5 -6.39 2.51 -36.79
C PRO A 5 -7.76 2.88 -36.22
N GLN A 6 -8.72 1.97 -36.37
CA GLN A 6 -10.07 2.15 -35.85
C GLN A 6 -10.04 1.92 -34.34
N GLY A 7 -10.50 2.91 -33.58
CA GLY A 7 -10.57 2.81 -32.13
C GLY A 7 -11.57 1.76 -31.64
N PRO A 8 -11.46 1.33 -30.37
CA PRO A 8 -12.33 0.31 -29.80
C PRO A 8 -13.80 0.75 -29.82
N VAL A 9 -14.71 -0.11 -30.29
CA VAL A 9 -16.15 0.17 -30.30
C VAL A 9 -16.86 -0.86 -29.43
N VAL A 10 -17.52 -0.39 -28.38
CA VAL A 10 -18.36 -1.24 -27.52
C VAL A 10 -19.77 -1.28 -28.09
N SER A 11 -20.20 -2.47 -28.51
CA SER A 11 -21.50 -2.74 -29.12
C SER A 11 -22.48 -3.44 -28.19
N GLY A 12 -22.00 -4.09 -27.12
CA GLY A 12 -22.88 -4.78 -26.19
C GLY A 12 -22.24 -5.07 -24.83
N VAL A 13 -23.06 -5.05 -23.79
CA VAL A 13 -22.66 -5.44 -22.43
C VAL A 13 -23.66 -6.38 -21.80
N SER A 14 -23.17 -7.35 -21.04
CA SER A 14 -23.98 -8.38 -20.39
C SER A 14 -23.40 -8.73 -19.01
N PRO A 15 -24.17 -8.59 -17.93
CA PRO A 15 -25.52 -8.01 -17.86
C PRO A 15 -25.53 -6.50 -18.15
N ASN A 16 -26.67 -5.94 -18.54
CA ASN A 16 -26.84 -4.51 -18.79
C ASN A 16 -27.05 -3.68 -17.51
N GLU A 17 -27.31 -4.36 -16.39
CA GLU A 17 -27.44 -3.79 -15.04
C GLU A 17 -26.84 -4.71 -13.98
N GLY A 18 -26.41 -4.15 -12.85
CA GLY A 18 -25.84 -4.95 -11.76
C GLY A 18 -25.29 -4.15 -10.58
N GLN A 19 -25.08 -4.84 -9.46
CA GLN A 19 -24.41 -4.32 -8.26
C GLN A 19 -22.89 -4.34 -8.43
N PRO A 20 -22.11 -3.65 -7.57
CA PRO A 20 -20.66 -3.61 -7.69
C PRO A 20 -20.03 -4.97 -7.43
N GLY A 21 -19.06 -5.35 -8.25
CA GLY A 21 -18.47 -6.70 -8.26
C GLY A 21 -19.20 -7.69 -9.17
N THR A 22 -20.22 -7.27 -9.93
CA THR A 22 -20.84 -8.11 -10.96
C THR A 22 -19.86 -8.31 -12.12
N ARG A 23 -19.73 -9.56 -12.60
CA ARG A 23 -18.89 -9.88 -13.75
C ARG A 23 -19.53 -9.40 -15.04
N LEU A 24 -19.01 -8.31 -15.58
CA LEU A 24 -19.49 -7.68 -16.80
C LEU A 24 -18.74 -8.24 -18.02
N THR A 25 -19.50 -8.76 -18.98
CA THR A 25 -19.00 -9.18 -20.28
C THR A 25 -19.19 -8.04 -21.28
N ILE A 26 -18.09 -7.52 -21.82
CA ILE A 26 -18.10 -6.44 -22.81
C ILE A 26 -17.81 -7.02 -24.18
N ARG A 27 -18.67 -6.73 -25.14
CA ARG A 27 -18.59 -7.16 -26.54
C ARG A 27 -18.45 -5.94 -27.44
N GLY A 28 -17.63 -6.07 -28.46
CA GLY A 28 -17.27 -4.96 -29.33
C GLY A 28 -16.37 -5.37 -30.48
N GLU A 29 -15.78 -4.36 -31.11
CA GLU A 29 -14.80 -4.50 -32.17
C GLU A 29 -13.54 -3.72 -31.80
N ASN A 30 -12.38 -4.26 -32.15
CA ASN A 30 -11.06 -3.66 -31.87
C ASN A 30 -10.82 -3.29 -30.40
N LEU A 31 -11.25 -4.15 -29.47
CA LEU A 31 -11.09 -3.97 -28.01
C LEU A 31 -9.63 -4.12 -27.50
N GLY A 32 -8.66 -4.18 -28.42
CA GLY A 32 -7.24 -4.40 -28.18
C GLY A 32 -6.76 -5.76 -28.70
N ASP A 33 -5.49 -5.85 -29.07
CA ASP A 33 -4.88 -7.07 -29.61
C ASP A 33 -4.38 -8.03 -28.52
N SER A 34 -4.06 -7.48 -27.34
CA SER A 34 -3.64 -8.25 -26.16
C SER A 34 -3.95 -7.49 -24.86
N LEU A 35 -3.87 -8.17 -23.71
CA LEU A 35 -4.06 -7.52 -22.41
C LEU A 35 -3.11 -6.33 -22.17
N ARG A 36 -1.91 -6.34 -22.78
CA ARG A 36 -0.93 -5.25 -22.68
C ARG A 36 -1.27 -4.04 -23.54
N ASP A 37 -2.05 -4.26 -24.60
CA ASP A 37 -2.52 -3.20 -25.49
C ASP A 37 -3.63 -2.36 -24.82
N ILE A 38 -4.31 -2.91 -23.80
CA ILE A 38 -5.35 -2.20 -23.07
C ILE A 38 -4.71 -1.33 -21.98
N LEU A 39 -4.76 -0.01 -22.18
CA LEU A 39 -4.24 0.97 -21.22
C LEU A 39 -5.16 1.10 -20.02
N ASP A 40 -6.47 1.21 -20.27
CA ASP A 40 -7.48 1.35 -19.21
C ASP A 40 -8.88 0.98 -19.73
N ILE A 41 -9.75 0.59 -18.79
CA ILE A 41 -11.18 0.41 -19.01
C ILE A 41 -11.93 1.19 -17.93
N LYS A 42 -12.79 2.12 -18.34
CA LYS A 42 -13.53 2.99 -17.42
C LYS A 42 -15.02 2.75 -17.50
N ILE A 43 -15.65 2.48 -16.35
CA ILE A 43 -17.10 2.36 -16.22
C ILE A 43 -17.56 3.52 -15.33
N GLY A 44 -18.35 4.45 -15.89
CA GLY A 44 -18.86 5.60 -15.13
C GLY A 44 -17.75 6.51 -14.56
N GLY A 45 -16.59 6.56 -15.22
CA GLY A 45 -15.42 7.33 -14.77
C GLY A 45 -14.44 6.57 -13.86
N HIS A 46 -14.80 5.37 -13.38
CA HIS A 46 -13.93 4.55 -12.53
C HIS A 46 -13.13 3.54 -13.35
N SER A 47 -11.82 3.46 -13.13
CA SER A 47 -10.93 2.49 -13.79
C SER A 47 -11.15 1.07 -13.23
N CYS A 48 -11.30 0.11 -14.14
CA CYS A 48 -11.49 -1.32 -13.84
C CYS A 48 -10.34 -2.17 -14.37
N LYS A 49 -9.15 -1.57 -14.57
CA LYS A 49 -7.99 -2.26 -15.13
C LYS A 49 -7.54 -3.48 -14.31
N GLU A 50 -7.63 -3.38 -12.98
CA GLU A 50 -7.17 -4.44 -12.07
C GLU A 50 -8.02 -5.71 -12.13
N SER A 51 -9.30 -5.58 -12.52
CA SER A 51 -10.24 -6.69 -12.63
C SER A 51 -10.46 -7.14 -14.08
N LEU A 52 -9.65 -6.65 -15.01
CA LEU A 52 -9.79 -6.90 -16.45
C LEU A 52 -9.23 -8.28 -16.84
N GLU A 53 -10.08 -9.08 -17.48
CA GLU A 53 -9.68 -10.33 -18.13
C GLU A 53 -9.87 -10.20 -19.66
N TYR A 54 -8.77 -10.35 -20.39
CA TYR A 54 -8.78 -10.33 -21.86
C TYR A 54 -9.11 -11.72 -22.42
N PHE A 55 -10.11 -11.79 -23.32
CA PHE A 55 -10.43 -13.03 -24.03
C PHE A 55 -10.10 -12.93 -25.53
N SER A 56 -10.49 -11.83 -26.18
CA SER A 56 -10.21 -11.57 -27.59
C SER A 56 -10.42 -10.09 -27.91
N SER A 57 -10.00 -9.66 -29.10
CA SER A 57 -10.26 -8.30 -29.62
C SER A 57 -11.75 -7.94 -29.78
N LYS A 58 -12.66 -8.89 -29.52
CA LYS A 58 -14.11 -8.69 -29.54
C LYS A 58 -14.78 -8.87 -28.18
N LYS A 59 -14.05 -9.34 -27.17
CA LYS A 59 -14.64 -9.75 -25.89
C LYS A 59 -13.67 -9.56 -24.72
N LEU A 60 -14.12 -8.80 -23.73
CA LEU A 60 -13.43 -8.56 -22.47
C LEU A 60 -14.35 -8.88 -21.30
N PHE A 61 -13.77 -9.16 -20.15
CA PHE A 61 -14.49 -9.22 -18.88
C PHE A 61 -13.88 -8.24 -17.88
N CYS A 62 -14.71 -7.63 -17.06
CA CYS A 62 -14.26 -6.85 -15.91
C CYS A 62 -15.29 -6.90 -14.80
N LEU A 63 -14.89 -6.56 -13.57
CA LEU A 63 -15.82 -6.40 -12.45
C LEU A 63 -16.32 -4.96 -12.40
N THR A 64 -17.63 -4.80 -12.21
CA THR A 64 -18.26 -3.48 -12.14
C THR A 64 -17.82 -2.71 -10.89
N PRO A 65 -17.41 -1.43 -11.01
CA PRO A 65 -17.09 -0.59 -9.87
C PRO A 65 -18.35 -0.13 -9.16
N ASN A 66 -18.21 0.55 -8.02
CA ASN A 66 -19.35 1.15 -7.34
C ASN A 66 -19.82 2.39 -8.10
N VAL A 67 -20.88 2.24 -8.89
CA VAL A 67 -21.42 3.30 -9.73
C VAL A 67 -22.94 3.31 -9.63
N GLU A 68 -23.52 4.51 -9.56
CA GLU A 68 -24.96 4.71 -9.48
C GLU A 68 -25.50 5.28 -10.79
N GLY A 69 -26.56 4.66 -11.32
CA GLY A 69 -27.26 5.14 -12.52
C GLY A 69 -26.60 4.73 -13.84
N ARG A 70 -27.02 5.41 -14.92
CA ARG A 70 -26.58 5.10 -16.30
C ARG A 70 -25.16 5.61 -16.54
N SER A 71 -24.28 4.69 -16.89
CA SER A 71 -22.86 4.93 -17.07
C SER A 71 -22.37 4.43 -18.43
N GLN A 72 -21.46 5.20 -19.02
CA GLN A 72 -20.79 4.81 -20.25
C GLN A 72 -19.55 3.97 -19.93
N ILE A 73 -19.18 3.11 -20.88
CA ILE A 73 -18.03 2.21 -20.77
C ILE A 73 -17.02 2.61 -21.83
N ILE A 74 -15.91 3.17 -21.41
CA ILE A 74 -14.86 3.68 -22.29
C ILE A 74 -13.64 2.78 -22.17
N ILE A 75 -13.15 2.26 -23.29
CA ILE A 75 -11.95 1.43 -23.35
C ILE A 75 -10.87 2.23 -24.02
N THR A 76 -9.67 2.26 -23.46
CA THR A 76 -8.52 2.96 -24.05
C THR A 76 -7.44 1.94 -24.39
N THR A 77 -7.07 1.86 -25.65
CA THR A 77 -6.02 0.96 -26.18
C THR A 77 -4.81 1.76 -26.64
N LEU A 78 -3.63 1.13 -26.66
CA LEU A 78 -2.41 1.70 -27.20
C LEU A 78 -2.48 1.77 -28.74
N SER A 79 -3.06 0.75 -29.38
CA SER A 79 -3.21 0.62 -30.82
C SER A 79 -4.29 1.52 -31.44
N GLY A 80 -5.48 1.58 -30.83
CA GLY A 80 -6.67 2.26 -31.35
C GLY A 80 -7.08 3.52 -30.58
N GLY A 81 -6.35 3.91 -29.54
CA GLY A 81 -6.68 5.07 -28.71
C GLY A 81 -7.95 4.87 -27.87
N THR A 82 -8.66 5.97 -27.59
CA THR A 82 -9.88 5.97 -26.77
C THR A 82 -11.09 5.52 -27.59
N GLY A 83 -11.77 4.50 -27.09
CA GLY A 83 -12.94 3.90 -27.72
C GLY A 83 -14.24 4.63 -27.47
N THR A 84 -15.25 4.24 -28.24
CA THR A 84 -16.62 4.76 -28.14
C THR A 84 -17.58 3.69 -27.66
N CYS A 85 -18.64 4.11 -26.97
CA CYS A 85 -19.63 3.22 -26.39
C CYS A 85 -21.01 3.54 -26.95
N THR A 86 -21.68 2.54 -27.52
CA THR A 86 -23.07 2.69 -27.98
C THR A 86 -24.10 2.27 -26.94
N VAL A 87 -23.66 1.61 -25.87
CA VAL A 87 -24.53 1.01 -24.84
C VAL A 87 -24.19 1.58 -23.47
N THR A 88 -25.21 1.85 -22.67
CA THR A 88 -25.03 2.29 -21.28
C THR A 88 -25.21 1.13 -20.32
N TYR A 89 -24.36 1.03 -19.31
CA TYR A 89 -24.54 0.12 -18.18
C TYR A 89 -25.26 0.83 -17.04
N TYR A 90 -26.21 0.15 -16.38
CA TYR A 90 -26.91 0.69 -15.21
C TYR A 90 -26.32 0.12 -13.92
N GLY A 91 -25.60 0.94 -13.17
CA GLY A 91 -25.05 0.55 -11.88
C GLY A 91 -26.07 0.78 -10.77
N HIS A 92 -26.32 -0.24 -9.96
CA HIS A 92 -26.93 -0.04 -8.65
C HIS A 92 -25.80 0.24 -7.67
N ALA A 93 -25.82 1.41 -7.01
CA ALA A 93 -24.87 1.68 -5.95
C ALA A 93 -24.94 0.56 -4.92
N ARG A 94 -23.79 0.05 -4.48
CA ARG A 94 -23.76 -0.68 -3.23
C ARG A 94 -24.05 0.39 -2.18
N GLU A 95 -25.25 0.38 -1.62
CA GLU A 95 -25.46 1.04 -0.34
C GLU A 95 -24.35 0.51 0.57
N ALA A 96 -23.44 1.39 0.96
CA ALA A 96 -22.41 1.05 1.93
C ALA A 96 -23.19 0.71 3.20
N THR A 97 -23.21 -0.59 3.51
CA THR A 97 -24.24 -1.31 4.28
C THR A 97 -25.46 -1.69 3.43
N PRO A 98 -25.82 -2.98 3.29
CA PRO A 98 -27.24 -3.24 3.20
C PRO A 98 -27.80 -2.58 4.45
N LYS A 99 -28.59 -1.51 4.29
CA LYS A 99 -29.57 -1.23 5.33
C LYS A 99 -30.41 -2.50 5.36
N LEU A 100 -30.05 -3.44 6.22
CA LEU A 100 -31.01 -4.41 6.69
C LEU A 100 -32.12 -3.51 7.23
N ASP A 101 -33.20 -3.40 6.47
CA ASP A 101 -34.45 -3.00 7.05
C ASP A 101 -34.61 -3.96 8.24
N PRO A 102 -34.82 -3.50 9.48
CA PRO A 102 -34.92 -4.39 10.64
C PRO A 102 -36.00 -5.49 10.50
N LEU A 103 -36.76 -5.48 9.39
CA LEU A 103 -37.80 -6.43 9.00
C LEU A 103 -37.47 -7.31 7.77
N GLU A 104 -36.29 -7.21 7.14
CA GLU A 104 -35.92 -8.10 6.01
C GLU A 104 -35.30 -9.40 6.53
N GLU A 105 -35.96 -10.55 6.28
CA GLU A 105 -35.52 -11.86 6.77
C GLU A 105 -34.17 -12.26 6.15
N SER A 106 -33.16 -12.44 6.99
CA SER A 106 -31.87 -13.04 6.61
C SER A 106 -32.01 -14.56 6.55
N ALA A 107 -31.68 -15.16 5.40
CA ALA A 107 -31.56 -16.62 5.25
C ALA A 107 -30.21 -17.17 5.77
N VAL A 108 -29.35 -16.30 6.32
CA VAL A 108 -28.07 -16.67 6.92
C VAL A 108 -28.20 -16.46 8.42
N TRP A 109 -28.47 -17.55 9.14
CA TRP A 109 -28.14 -17.62 10.55
C TRP A 109 -26.64 -17.92 10.61
N GLN A 110 -25.82 -16.92 10.93
CA GLN A 110 -24.53 -17.24 11.53
C GLN A 110 -24.85 -17.71 12.95
N GLU A 111 -24.53 -18.98 13.24
CA GLU A 111 -24.43 -19.44 14.62
C GLU A 111 -23.31 -18.63 15.28
N GLU A 112 -23.69 -17.53 15.93
CA GLU A 112 -22.81 -16.90 16.91
C GLU A 112 -22.62 -17.93 18.02
N ASP A 113 -21.37 -18.34 18.26
CA ASP A 113 -21.01 -19.16 19.40
C ASP A 113 -21.36 -18.40 20.69
N VAL A 114 -22.60 -18.54 21.16
CA VAL A 114 -23.07 -18.04 22.47
C VAL A 114 -22.53 -18.95 23.57
N ASN A 115 -21.21 -19.12 23.62
CA ASN A 115 -20.51 -19.94 24.61
C ASN A 115 -19.94 -19.11 25.77
N LEU A 116 -20.43 -17.91 26.01
CA LEU A 116 -19.96 -17.05 27.11
C LEU A 116 -20.91 -16.88 28.28
N LEU A 117 -22.03 -17.62 28.35
CA LEU A 117 -22.81 -17.72 29.59
C LEU A 117 -23.55 -19.06 29.71
N VAL A 118 -22.81 -20.16 29.75
CA VAL A 118 -23.34 -21.50 30.05
C VAL A 118 -23.52 -21.63 31.56
N THR A 119 -24.60 -21.06 32.09
CA THR A 119 -25.22 -21.55 33.34
C THR A 119 -26.69 -21.18 33.30
N TYR A 120 -27.56 -22.17 33.56
CA TYR A 120 -29.02 -22.16 33.46
C TYR A 120 -29.59 -22.53 32.08
N SER A 121 -29.77 -23.84 31.95
CA SER A 121 -30.62 -24.50 30.96
C SER A 121 -32.09 -24.06 31.14
N ALA A 122 -32.53 -23.17 30.27
CA ALA A 122 -33.81 -23.24 29.58
C ALA A 122 -33.66 -22.37 28.32
N LYS A 123 -33.85 -22.94 27.12
CA LYS A 123 -34.08 -22.09 25.94
C LYS A 123 -35.25 -21.17 26.31
N PRO A 124 -35.11 -19.83 26.24
CA PRO A 124 -36.27 -18.98 26.46
C PRO A 124 -37.36 -19.44 25.47
N PRO A 125 -38.64 -19.54 25.90
CA PRO A 125 -39.71 -19.72 24.94
C PRO A 125 -39.57 -18.58 23.94
N THR A 126 -39.24 -18.92 22.70
CA THR A 126 -39.28 -17.93 21.62
C THR A 126 -40.71 -17.45 21.62
N PRO A 127 -40.99 -16.17 21.90
CA PRO A 127 -42.36 -15.69 21.78
C PRO A 127 -42.78 -16.04 20.36
N VAL A 128 -43.95 -16.66 20.18
CA VAL A 128 -44.54 -16.88 18.86
C VAL A 128 -45.05 -15.52 18.37
N TYR A 129 -44.11 -14.59 18.21
CA TYR A 129 -44.28 -13.36 17.49
C TYR A 129 -43.74 -13.63 16.09
N THR A 130 -44.43 -14.51 15.35
CA THR A 130 -44.58 -14.18 13.94
C THR A 130 -45.39 -12.90 13.96
N ARG A 131 -44.69 -11.76 13.91
CA ARG A 131 -45.28 -10.49 13.55
C ARG A 131 -45.81 -10.71 12.14
N ARG A 132 -47.00 -11.31 12.01
CA ARG A 132 -47.76 -11.35 10.76
C ARG A 132 -47.63 -9.92 10.26
N LYS A 133 -47.07 -9.72 9.07
CA LYS A 133 -47.06 -8.39 8.44
C LYS A 133 -48.48 -7.89 8.57
N ILE A 134 -48.72 -6.95 9.50
CA ILE A 134 -50.05 -6.39 9.71
C ILE A 134 -50.20 -5.48 8.51
N GLU A 135 -50.65 -6.05 7.41
CA GLU A 135 -51.20 -5.32 6.30
C GLU A 135 -52.67 -5.18 6.66
N PRO A 136 -53.07 -4.09 7.34
CA PRO A 136 -54.40 -3.95 7.95
C PRO A 136 -55.56 -4.08 6.94
N LEU A 137 -55.27 -4.01 5.64
CA LEU A 137 -56.22 -4.13 4.55
C LEU A 137 -56.07 -5.44 3.75
N GLY A 138 -55.17 -6.34 4.16
CA GLY A 138 -54.81 -7.57 3.45
C GLY A 138 -53.90 -7.35 2.23
N PRO A 139 -53.28 -8.41 1.69
CA PRO A 139 -52.43 -8.30 0.50
C PRO A 139 -53.25 -7.79 -0.70
N PRO A 140 -52.71 -6.86 -1.52
CA PRO A 140 -53.39 -6.42 -2.73
C PRO A 140 -53.64 -7.63 -3.65
N SER A 141 -54.85 -7.74 -4.20
CA SER A 141 -55.24 -8.84 -5.08
C SER A 141 -54.19 -9.07 -6.18
N ALA A 142 -53.78 -10.32 -6.42
CA ALA A 142 -52.70 -10.68 -7.34
C ALA A 142 -52.90 -10.16 -8.77
N ALA A 143 -54.15 -9.85 -9.16
CA ALA A 143 -54.48 -9.21 -10.44
C ALA A 143 -53.94 -7.77 -10.57
N SER A 144 -53.70 -7.09 -9.43
CA SER A 144 -53.19 -5.73 -9.34
C SER A 144 -51.65 -5.68 -9.20
N ALA A 145 -50.99 -6.81 -8.96
CA ALA A 145 -49.55 -6.91 -8.69
C ALA A 145 -48.69 -7.12 -9.95
N GLY A 146 -49.28 -7.00 -11.14
CA GLY A 146 -48.56 -7.07 -12.41
C GLY A 146 -47.69 -5.83 -12.67
N GLY A 147 -46.45 -5.82 -12.15
CA GLY A 147 -45.30 -5.11 -12.73
C GLY A 147 -45.39 -3.59 -12.92
N LYS A 148 -46.26 -2.86 -12.22
CA LYS A 148 -46.38 -1.40 -12.34
C LYS A 148 -45.64 -0.69 -11.20
N LYS A 149 -44.71 0.20 -11.59
CA LYS A 149 -43.74 0.92 -10.73
C LYS A 149 -44.39 1.48 -9.47
N LYS A 150 -43.87 1.11 -8.29
CA LYS A 150 -44.16 1.79 -7.01
C LYS A 150 -43.84 3.28 -7.17
N LEU A 151 -44.71 4.16 -6.67
CA LEU A 151 -44.42 5.60 -6.66
C LEU A 151 -43.29 5.83 -5.64
N GLY A 152 -42.17 6.41 -6.09
CA GLY A 152 -41.03 6.69 -5.21
C GLY A 152 -41.46 7.59 -4.03
N ARG A 153 -40.98 7.27 -2.82
CA ARG A 153 -41.25 8.02 -1.59
C ARG A 153 -41.00 9.53 -1.73
N GLU A 154 -40.09 9.92 -2.62
CA GLU A 154 -39.75 11.32 -2.92
C GLU A 154 -40.93 12.10 -3.52
N ASN A 155 -41.69 11.49 -4.45
CA ASN A 155 -42.86 12.15 -5.06
C ASN A 155 -44.01 12.29 -4.05
N LEU A 156 -44.18 11.31 -3.15
CA LEU A 156 -45.16 11.37 -2.07
C LEU A 156 -44.77 12.44 -1.03
N GLY A 157 -43.47 12.59 -0.74
CA GLY A 157 -42.93 13.63 0.14
C GLY A 157 -43.25 15.04 -0.32
N THR A 158 -43.19 15.31 -1.63
CA THR A 158 -43.63 16.59 -2.21
C THR A 158 -45.14 16.84 -2.11
N MET A 159 -45.97 15.80 -2.16
CA MET A 159 -47.43 15.94 -2.08
C MET A 159 -47.94 16.01 -0.64
N PHE A 160 -47.22 15.43 0.30
CA PHE A 160 -47.56 15.36 1.71
C PHE A 160 -46.33 15.69 2.57
N PRO A 161 -45.94 16.98 2.68
CA PRO A 161 -44.67 17.40 3.30
C PRO A 161 -44.51 17.01 4.77
N HIS A 162 -45.62 16.73 5.46
CA HIS A 162 -45.65 16.39 6.89
C HIS A 162 -46.24 15.00 7.17
N GLY A 163 -46.59 14.21 6.15
CA GLY A 163 -47.25 12.91 6.32
C GLY A 163 -46.32 11.73 6.10
N SER A 164 -46.54 10.64 6.82
CA SER A 164 -45.84 9.36 6.62
C SER A 164 -46.80 8.23 6.25
N GLY A 165 -46.35 7.27 5.45
CA GLY A 165 -47.06 6.02 5.19
C GLY A 165 -46.83 4.95 6.26
N ASP A 166 -46.03 5.24 7.29
CA ASP A 166 -45.71 4.27 8.33
C ASP A 166 -46.78 4.26 9.43
N LEU A 167 -47.35 3.09 9.71
CA LEU A 167 -48.41 2.89 10.70
C LEU A 167 -47.95 3.20 12.14
N LEU A 168 -46.64 3.12 12.40
CA LEU A 168 -46.07 3.36 13.73
C LEU A 168 -45.59 4.80 13.93
N ALA A 169 -45.63 5.64 12.89
CA ALA A 169 -45.21 7.02 12.97
C ALA A 169 -46.37 7.91 13.46
N GLU A 170 -46.09 8.86 14.36
CA GLU A 170 -47.09 9.80 14.90
C GLU A 170 -47.74 10.68 13.81
N ASN A 171 -47.05 10.88 12.69
CA ASN A 171 -47.52 11.67 11.55
C ASN A 171 -48.12 10.80 10.43
N PHE A 172 -48.71 9.65 10.77
CA PHE A 172 -49.34 8.76 9.80
C PHE A 172 -50.41 9.47 8.97
N ASN A 173 -50.31 9.33 7.65
CA ASN A 173 -51.28 9.82 6.70
C ASN A 173 -51.92 8.65 5.93
N PRO A 174 -53.24 8.41 6.08
CA PRO A 174 -53.91 7.29 5.43
C PRO A 174 -53.95 7.41 3.90
N ALA A 175 -53.98 8.64 3.36
CA ALA A 175 -53.93 8.87 1.92
C ALA A 175 -52.56 8.49 1.34
N TRP A 176 -51.47 8.82 2.06
CA TRP A 176 -50.12 8.38 1.70
C TRP A 176 -50.04 6.86 1.68
N PHE A 177 -50.49 6.20 2.75
CA PHE A 177 -50.43 4.73 2.87
C PHE A 177 -51.16 4.01 1.73
N LEU A 178 -52.36 4.47 1.37
CA LEU A 178 -53.13 3.90 0.27
C LEU A 178 -52.46 4.13 -1.09
N LEU A 179 -51.83 5.29 -1.31
CA LEU A 179 -51.10 5.58 -2.55
C LEU A 179 -49.78 4.82 -2.66
N GLU A 180 -49.12 4.53 -1.53
CA GLU A 180 -47.85 3.78 -1.50
C GLU A 180 -48.08 2.28 -1.68
N ARG A 181 -49.12 1.69 -1.05
CA ARG A 181 -49.34 0.23 -1.03
C ARG A 181 -50.52 -0.29 -1.84
N HIS A 182 -51.60 0.48 -1.97
CA HIS A 182 -52.87 0.03 -2.58
C HIS A 182 -53.31 0.88 -3.78
N ARG A 183 -52.38 1.56 -4.45
CA ARG A 183 -52.67 2.45 -5.59
C ARG A 183 -53.54 1.81 -6.68
N PHE A 184 -53.35 0.52 -6.89
CA PHE A 184 -53.99 -0.24 -7.96
C PHE A 184 -55.10 -1.17 -7.44
N SER A 185 -55.37 -1.18 -6.13
CA SER A 185 -56.47 -1.93 -5.55
C SER A 185 -57.81 -1.37 -6.03
N THR A 186 -58.74 -2.27 -6.36
CA THR A 186 -60.09 -1.84 -6.76
C THR A 186 -60.90 -1.39 -5.54
N PHE A 187 -61.99 -0.66 -5.78
CA PHE A 187 -62.88 -0.21 -4.70
C PHE A 187 -63.46 -1.39 -3.89
N ASP A 188 -63.75 -2.52 -4.54
CA ASP A 188 -64.24 -3.72 -3.87
C ASP A 188 -63.16 -4.39 -3.01
N ASP A 189 -61.89 -4.36 -3.44
CA ASP A 189 -60.76 -4.82 -2.63
C ASP A 189 -60.59 -3.95 -1.38
N LEU A 190 -60.67 -2.62 -1.54
CA LEU A 190 -60.61 -1.65 -0.42
C LEU A 190 -61.78 -1.82 0.56
N LYS A 191 -62.98 -2.12 0.06
CA LYS A 191 -64.17 -2.39 0.87
C LYS A 191 -64.03 -3.67 1.67
N THR A 192 -63.39 -4.69 1.08
CA THR A 192 -63.08 -5.96 1.75
C THR A 192 -62.01 -5.76 2.82
N GLY A 193 -60.91 -5.07 2.50
CA GLY A 193 -59.86 -4.72 3.46
C GLY A 193 -60.36 -3.88 4.63
N ARG A 194 -61.27 -2.93 4.40
CA ARG A 194 -61.91 -2.16 5.49
C ARG A 194 -62.73 -3.05 6.43
N ASN A 195 -63.42 -4.05 5.90
CA ASN A 195 -64.20 -4.97 6.73
C ASN A 195 -63.29 -5.91 7.54
N GLN A 196 -62.16 -6.33 6.96
CA GLN A 196 -61.11 -7.07 7.67
C GLN A 196 -60.51 -6.22 8.80
N LEU A 197 -60.13 -4.96 8.52
CA LEU A 197 -59.62 -4.06 9.55
C LEU A 197 -60.62 -3.88 10.70
N LYS A 198 -61.91 -3.72 10.41
CA LYS A 198 -62.96 -3.63 11.44
C LYS A 198 -63.08 -4.91 12.27
N GLN A 199 -62.80 -6.06 11.68
CA GLN A 199 -62.79 -7.33 12.39
C GLN A 199 -61.52 -7.46 13.25
N GLU A 200 -60.34 -7.13 12.71
CA GLU A 200 -59.07 -7.15 13.45
C GLU A 200 -59.06 -6.18 14.63
N VAL A 201 -59.65 -4.99 14.50
CA VAL A 201 -59.78 -4.04 15.62
C VAL A 201 -60.65 -4.63 16.74
N LYS A 202 -61.76 -5.30 16.40
CA LYS A 202 -62.61 -5.98 17.39
C LYS A 202 -61.90 -7.17 18.04
N GLU A 203 -61.13 -7.92 17.27
CA GLU A 203 -60.31 -9.02 17.80
C GLU A 203 -59.18 -8.48 18.70
N SER A 204 -58.57 -7.35 18.36
CA SER A 204 -57.50 -6.68 19.13
C SER A 204 -57.97 -6.11 20.47
N GLU A 205 -59.26 -5.75 20.61
CA GLU A 205 -59.84 -5.34 21.89
C GLU A 205 -60.09 -6.52 22.85
N CYS A 206 -60.29 -7.74 22.32
CA CYS A 206 -60.44 -8.97 23.10
C CYS A 206 -59.13 -9.77 23.30
N ALA A 207 -58.17 -9.62 22.40
CA ALA A 207 -56.88 -10.32 22.41
C ALA A 207 -55.92 -10.05 23.59
N PRO A 208 -55.91 -8.89 24.29
CA PRO A 208 -54.86 -8.60 25.28
C PRO A 208 -54.86 -9.58 26.45
N VAL A 209 -56.05 -10.05 26.86
CA VAL A 209 -56.20 -10.92 28.03
C VAL A 209 -55.82 -12.37 27.70
N ALA A 210 -56.27 -12.90 26.55
CA ALA A 210 -55.92 -14.24 26.10
C ALA A 210 -54.44 -14.35 25.69
N PHE A 211 -53.91 -13.31 25.01
CA PHE A 211 -52.50 -13.25 24.64
C PHE A 211 -51.58 -13.17 25.86
N MET A 212 -51.94 -12.41 26.89
CA MET A 212 -51.19 -12.38 28.15
C MET A 212 -51.27 -13.70 28.92
N GLN A 213 -52.37 -14.45 28.83
CA GLN A 213 -52.49 -15.77 29.46
C GLN A 213 -51.60 -16.82 28.78
N ASP A 214 -51.58 -16.84 27.45
CA ASP A 214 -50.79 -17.83 26.70
C ASP A 214 -49.27 -17.54 26.70
N ASN A 215 -48.87 -16.29 26.98
CA ASN A 215 -47.46 -15.86 27.00
C ASN A 215 -46.99 -15.41 28.39
N LEU A 216 -47.74 -15.72 29.43
CA LEU A 216 -47.49 -15.24 30.79
C LEU A 216 -46.10 -15.64 31.28
N ASP A 217 -45.66 -16.85 30.93
CA ASP A 217 -44.33 -17.37 31.27
C ASP A 217 -43.21 -16.57 30.60
N ALA A 218 -43.38 -16.15 29.35
CA ALA A 218 -42.41 -15.33 28.64
C ALA A 218 -42.33 -13.91 29.25
N PHE A 219 -43.48 -13.34 29.64
CA PHE A 219 -43.51 -12.04 30.31
C PHE A 219 -42.88 -12.08 31.70
N LEU A 220 -43.19 -13.10 32.50
CA LEU A 220 -42.56 -13.28 33.81
C LEU A 220 -41.06 -13.52 33.68
N LEU A 221 -40.62 -14.29 32.68
CA LEU A 221 -39.20 -14.49 32.40
C LEU A 221 -38.52 -13.19 31.93
N CYS A 222 -39.13 -12.41 31.04
CA CYS A 222 -38.63 -11.09 30.65
C CYS A 222 -38.55 -10.13 31.85
N TYR A 223 -39.54 -10.15 32.74
CA TYR A 223 -39.52 -9.34 33.94
C TYR A 223 -38.43 -9.78 34.92
N GLN A 224 -38.30 -11.09 35.17
CA GLN A 224 -37.25 -11.65 36.01
C GLN A 224 -35.87 -11.31 35.46
N THR A 225 -35.63 -11.53 34.17
CA THR A 225 -34.35 -11.19 33.53
C THR A 225 -34.06 -9.69 33.57
N LEU A 226 -35.04 -8.82 33.36
CA LEU A 226 -34.87 -7.37 33.53
C LEU A 226 -34.57 -6.99 34.98
N SER A 227 -35.23 -7.64 35.94
CA SER A 227 -34.98 -7.43 37.37
C SER A 227 -33.57 -7.88 37.75
N ASP A 228 -33.13 -9.05 37.27
CA ASP A 228 -31.79 -9.59 37.52
C ASP A 228 -30.71 -8.70 36.90
N VAL A 229 -30.91 -8.23 35.67
CA VAL A 229 -30.02 -7.27 35.01
C VAL A 229 -29.95 -5.97 35.79
N ASN A 230 -31.09 -5.44 36.22
CA ASN A 230 -31.14 -4.22 37.02
C ASN A 230 -30.42 -4.40 38.37
N GLU A 231 -30.58 -5.54 39.04
CA GLU A 231 -29.87 -5.84 40.28
C GLU A 231 -28.35 -5.96 40.05
N LEU A 232 -27.92 -6.60 38.96
CA LEU A 232 -26.50 -6.66 38.58
C LEU A 232 -25.93 -5.28 38.27
N LEU A 233 -26.70 -4.41 37.60
CA LEU A 233 -26.31 -3.03 37.33
C LEU A 233 -26.14 -2.24 38.63
N ILE A 234 -27.12 -2.33 39.55
CA ILE A 234 -27.07 -1.63 40.85
C ILE A 234 -25.91 -2.14 41.72
N ARG A 235 -25.67 -3.46 41.76
CA ARG A 235 -24.53 -4.03 42.48
C ARG A 235 -23.19 -3.53 41.91
N ASN A 236 -23.04 -3.58 40.59
CA ASN A 236 -21.82 -3.10 39.92
C ASN A 236 -21.62 -1.58 40.09
N GLU A 237 -22.70 -0.79 40.07
CA GLU A 237 -22.66 0.64 40.39
C GLU A 237 -22.22 0.88 41.84
N SER A 238 -22.67 0.05 42.79
CA SER A 238 -22.32 0.18 44.21
C SER A 238 -20.89 -0.28 44.55
N GLU A 239 -20.34 -1.24 43.80
CA GLU A 239 -18.96 -1.71 43.96
C GLU A 239 -17.96 -0.79 43.24
N SER A 240 -18.39 -0.11 42.19
CA SER A 240 -17.63 0.99 41.59
C SER A 240 -17.75 2.22 42.50
N GLN A 241 -16.63 2.87 42.85
CA GLN A 241 -16.66 4.16 43.54
C GLN A 241 -17.09 5.29 42.58
N GLY A 242 -18.27 5.16 41.97
CA GLY A 242 -18.82 6.13 41.01
C GLY A 242 -18.12 6.15 39.64
N GLY A 243 -17.47 5.06 39.24
CA GLY A 243 -16.82 4.91 37.93
C GLY A 243 -17.72 4.23 36.89
N SER A 244 -17.44 4.45 35.61
CA SER A 244 -18.12 3.74 34.51
C SER A 244 -17.85 2.24 34.59
N LEU A 245 -18.83 1.41 34.20
CA LEU A 245 -18.71 -0.06 34.11
C LEU A 245 -17.46 -0.53 33.33
N THR A 246 -16.95 0.33 32.44
CA THR A 246 -15.77 0.06 31.59
C THR A 246 -14.43 0.37 32.26
N ASP A 247 -14.40 1.07 33.40
CA ASP A 247 -13.16 1.61 33.98
C ASP A 247 -12.18 0.50 34.38
N ARG A 248 -12.70 -0.63 34.90
CA ARG A 248 -11.89 -1.81 35.22
C ARG A 248 -11.26 -2.43 33.97
N VAL A 249 -12.01 -2.49 32.86
CA VAL A 249 -11.50 -3.00 31.59
C VAL A 249 -10.47 -2.05 31.01
N GLU A 250 -10.70 -0.74 31.12
CA GLU A 250 -9.74 0.28 30.69
C GLU A 250 -8.45 0.22 31.51
N GLU A 251 -8.53 0.00 32.81
CA GLU A 251 -7.36 -0.17 33.67
C GLU A 251 -6.56 -1.43 33.28
N LEU A 252 -7.23 -2.57 33.09
CA LEU A 252 -6.58 -3.80 32.62
C LEU A 252 -5.96 -3.62 31.24
N LEU A 253 -6.62 -2.90 30.33
CA LEU A 253 -6.10 -2.59 29.00
C LEU A 253 -4.86 -1.68 29.10
N LYS A 254 -4.89 -0.66 29.94
CA LYS A 254 -3.74 0.23 30.19
C LYS A 254 -2.54 -0.55 30.76
N VAL A 255 -2.79 -1.49 31.68
CA VAL A 255 -1.73 -2.36 32.23
C VAL A 255 -1.17 -3.29 31.15
N ALA A 256 -2.04 -3.91 30.35
CA ALA A 256 -1.63 -4.78 29.25
C ALA A 256 -0.81 -4.03 28.19
N LEU A 257 -1.23 -2.81 27.83
CA LEU A 257 -0.51 -1.93 26.90
C LEU A 257 0.87 -1.57 27.44
N LYS A 258 0.96 -1.11 28.70
CA LYS A 258 2.25 -0.80 29.33
C LYS A 258 3.18 -2.02 29.38
N SER A 259 2.64 -3.19 29.73
CA SER A 259 3.39 -4.45 29.75
C SER A 259 3.89 -4.82 28.35
N GLY A 260 3.03 -4.72 27.33
CA GLY A 260 3.39 -4.94 25.94
C GLY A 260 4.48 -4.00 25.45
N GLU A 261 4.38 -2.70 25.76
CA GLU A 261 5.42 -1.72 25.41
C GLU A 261 6.77 -2.05 26.02
N VAL A 262 6.81 -2.50 27.28
CA VAL A 262 8.06 -2.91 27.94
C VAL A 262 8.64 -4.15 27.26
N LEU A 263 7.82 -5.17 27.00
CA LEU A 263 8.26 -6.40 26.34
C LEU A 263 8.78 -6.16 24.91
N PHE A 264 8.07 -5.34 24.12
CA PHE A 264 8.45 -5.08 22.73
C PHE A 264 9.59 -4.06 22.59
N ARG A 265 9.86 -3.22 23.60
CA ARG A 265 10.93 -2.22 23.53
C ARG A 265 12.29 -2.83 23.20
N ASP A 266 12.65 -3.91 23.90
CA ASP A 266 13.95 -4.54 23.71
C ASP A 266 13.99 -5.36 22.42
N VAL A 267 12.88 -6.03 22.06
CA VAL A 267 12.77 -6.75 20.77
C VAL A 267 12.90 -5.79 19.59
N LEU A 268 12.22 -4.65 19.64
CA LEU A 268 12.29 -3.61 18.61
C LEU A 268 13.68 -2.98 18.54
N ARG A 269 14.36 -2.76 19.68
CA ARG A 269 15.74 -2.27 19.72
C ARG A 269 16.71 -3.28 19.11
N CYS A 270 16.57 -4.56 19.46
CA CYS A 270 17.37 -5.64 18.89
C CYS A 270 17.15 -5.76 17.37
N LYS A 271 15.91 -5.65 16.91
CA LYS A 271 15.57 -5.59 15.48
C LYS A 271 16.22 -4.39 14.80
N ALA A 272 16.07 -3.19 15.35
CA ALA A 272 16.67 -1.98 14.79
C ALA A 272 18.20 -2.09 14.69
N ARG A 273 18.86 -2.66 15.71
CA ARG A 273 20.30 -2.93 15.67
C ARG A 273 20.68 -3.95 14.59
N ALA A 274 19.91 -5.02 14.44
CA ALA A 274 20.15 -6.04 13.41
C ALA A 274 19.91 -5.49 12.00
N ASP A 275 18.90 -4.65 11.82
CA ASP A 275 18.63 -4.00 10.53
C ASP A 275 19.74 -2.99 10.21
N GLN A 276 20.22 -2.23 11.19
CA GLN A 276 21.35 -1.31 11.02
C GLN A 276 22.63 -2.08 10.62
N THR A 277 22.94 -3.20 11.28
CA THR A 277 24.11 -4.02 10.91
C THR A 277 23.94 -4.63 9.53
N ARG A 278 22.73 -5.07 9.16
CA ARG A 278 22.43 -5.59 7.82
C ARG A 278 22.57 -4.53 6.73
N ILE A 279 22.08 -3.31 6.97
CA ILE A 279 22.24 -2.18 6.05
C ILE A 279 23.72 -1.84 5.91
N ALA A 280 24.46 -1.73 7.02
CA ALA A 280 25.89 -1.46 7.01
C ALA A 280 26.65 -2.54 6.22
N LEU A 281 26.35 -3.82 6.46
CA LEU A 281 26.93 -4.95 5.72
C LEU A 281 26.63 -4.85 4.22
N THR A 282 25.39 -4.53 3.86
CA THR A 282 24.97 -4.39 2.45
C THR A 282 25.75 -3.27 1.75
N VAL A 283 25.93 -2.14 2.42
CA VAL A 283 26.74 -1.01 1.91
C VAL A 283 28.20 -1.41 1.78
N LEU A 284 28.78 -2.06 2.80
CA LEU A 284 30.17 -2.55 2.77
C LEU A 284 30.40 -3.60 1.67
N GLN A 285 29.42 -4.47 1.42
CA GLN A 285 29.51 -5.47 0.34
C GLN A 285 29.39 -4.82 -1.03
N ARG A 286 28.44 -3.89 -1.21
CA ARG A 286 28.23 -3.20 -2.48
C ARG A 286 29.42 -2.32 -2.87
N TYR A 287 30.02 -1.65 -1.90
CA TYR A 287 31.17 -0.75 -2.09
C TYR A 287 32.48 -1.33 -1.54
N ARG A 288 32.59 -2.66 -1.53
CA ARG A 288 33.75 -3.39 -1.00
C ARG A 288 35.07 -2.95 -1.63
N PHE A 289 35.04 -2.56 -2.90
CA PHE A 289 36.19 -2.00 -3.61
C PHE A 289 36.69 -0.72 -2.94
N LEU A 290 35.84 0.29 -2.76
CA LEU A 290 36.22 1.59 -2.20
C LEU A 290 36.74 1.46 -0.76
N PHE A 291 36.07 0.68 0.08
CA PHE A 291 36.49 0.51 1.48
C PHE A 291 37.79 -0.28 1.65
N ASN A 292 38.08 -1.22 0.76
CA ASN A 292 39.35 -1.95 0.78
C ASN A 292 40.46 -1.25 -0.02
N LEU A 293 40.12 -0.22 -0.79
CA LEU A 293 41.04 0.48 -1.68
C LEU A 293 42.30 1.00 -0.95
N PRO A 294 42.22 1.64 0.23
CA PRO A 294 43.44 2.07 0.94
C PRO A 294 44.37 0.89 1.25
N HIS A 295 43.80 -0.23 1.70
CA HIS A 295 44.57 -1.41 2.06
C HIS A 295 45.18 -2.10 0.82
N THR A 296 44.44 -2.19 -0.29
CA THR A 296 44.96 -2.76 -1.53
C THR A 296 46.05 -1.88 -2.13
N ILE A 297 45.93 -0.55 -2.06
CA ILE A 297 46.97 0.38 -2.50
C ILE A 297 48.23 0.18 -1.68
N GLU A 298 48.14 0.15 -0.34
CA GLU A 298 49.29 -0.05 0.55
C GLU A 298 50.00 -1.39 0.28
N LYS A 299 49.22 -2.46 0.07
CA LYS A 299 49.76 -3.77 -0.28
C LYS A 299 50.48 -3.74 -1.64
N ASN A 300 49.86 -3.15 -2.67
CA ASN A 300 50.41 -3.10 -4.02
C ASN A 300 51.67 -2.21 -4.09
N ILE A 301 51.73 -1.13 -3.29
CA ILE A 301 52.93 -0.30 -3.11
C ILE A 301 54.08 -1.14 -2.55
N SER A 302 53.80 -1.98 -1.56
CA SER A 302 54.78 -2.86 -0.92
C SER A 302 55.25 -3.97 -1.86
N SER A 303 54.37 -4.49 -2.70
CA SER A 303 54.67 -5.53 -3.71
C SER A 303 55.38 -4.99 -4.97
N GLY A 304 55.41 -3.67 -5.18
CA GLY A 304 56.05 -3.05 -6.35
C GLY A 304 55.18 -3.00 -7.61
N GLU A 305 53.90 -3.34 -7.51
CA GLU A 305 52.94 -3.36 -8.62
C GLU A 305 52.23 -2.01 -8.78
N TYR A 306 53.01 -1.01 -9.23
CA TYR A 306 52.55 0.39 -9.28
C TYR A 306 51.48 0.68 -10.34
N GLU A 307 51.41 -0.14 -11.40
CA GLU A 307 50.38 -0.05 -12.45
C GLU A 307 48.97 -0.29 -11.91
N ILE A 308 48.83 -1.22 -10.97
CA ILE A 308 47.54 -1.55 -10.38
C ILE A 308 47.07 -0.40 -9.49
N VAL A 309 48.00 0.23 -8.75
CA VAL A 309 47.72 1.41 -7.91
C VAL A 309 47.17 2.57 -8.74
N ALA A 310 47.82 2.90 -9.86
CA ALA A 310 47.37 3.98 -10.74
C ALA A 310 45.99 3.70 -11.33
N ASN A 311 45.76 2.48 -11.82
CA ASN A 311 44.49 2.07 -12.40
C ASN A 311 43.34 2.02 -11.38
N ASP A 312 43.59 1.47 -10.18
CA ASP A 312 42.56 1.38 -9.14
C ASP A 312 42.21 2.76 -8.57
N TYR A 313 43.19 3.67 -8.49
CA TYR A 313 42.94 5.06 -8.14
C TYR A 313 42.12 5.79 -9.21
N ASP A 314 42.46 5.65 -10.49
CA ASP A 314 41.71 6.27 -11.58
C ASP A 314 40.27 5.75 -11.66
N LYS A 315 40.07 4.43 -11.50
CA LYS A 315 38.73 3.83 -11.36
C LYS A 315 37.96 4.39 -10.17
N ALA A 316 38.60 4.60 -9.03
CA ALA A 316 37.95 5.18 -7.86
C ALA A 316 37.58 6.65 -8.08
N LYS A 317 38.46 7.42 -8.70
CA LYS A 317 38.25 8.84 -9.04
C LYS A 317 37.09 8.99 -10.03
N THR A 318 37.06 8.21 -11.11
CA THR A 318 35.99 8.23 -12.11
C THR A 318 34.63 7.80 -11.55
N LEU A 319 34.58 6.79 -10.68
CA LEU A 319 33.32 6.27 -10.13
C LEU A 319 32.76 7.13 -8.97
N PHE A 320 33.63 7.82 -8.21
CA PHE A 320 33.24 8.43 -6.94
C PHE A 320 33.56 9.93 -6.80
N ALA A 321 34.09 10.60 -7.83
CA ALA A 321 34.43 12.04 -7.78
C ALA A 321 33.28 12.94 -7.27
N ASP A 322 32.05 12.72 -7.76
CA ASP A 322 30.90 13.57 -7.44
C ASP A 322 30.07 13.10 -6.23
N THR A 323 30.63 12.22 -5.38
CA THR A 323 29.85 11.60 -4.32
C THR A 323 29.49 12.58 -3.20
N LYS A 324 28.19 12.71 -2.89
CA LYS A 324 27.67 13.50 -1.76
C LYS A 324 27.75 12.81 -0.39
N VAL A 325 28.13 11.53 -0.33
CA VAL A 325 28.16 10.75 0.90
C VAL A 325 29.45 11.00 1.68
N ASN A 326 29.33 11.54 2.91
CA ASN A 326 30.48 11.93 3.75
C ASN A 326 31.45 10.79 4.06
N ILE A 327 30.96 9.55 4.23
CA ILE A 327 31.82 8.40 4.52
C ILE A 327 32.73 8.08 3.34
N PHE A 328 32.23 8.19 2.09
CA PHE A 328 33.05 7.93 0.91
C PHE A 328 34.08 9.03 0.69
N LYS A 329 33.74 10.29 0.99
CA LYS A 329 34.71 11.40 0.99
C LYS A 329 35.88 11.13 1.93
N LYS A 330 35.61 10.69 3.16
CA LYS A 330 36.67 10.35 4.13
C LYS A 330 37.58 9.22 3.63
N VAL A 331 37.01 8.21 2.96
CA VAL A 331 37.83 7.11 2.39
C VAL A 331 38.70 7.62 1.24
N LEU A 332 38.16 8.45 0.35
CA LEU A 332 38.92 9.06 -0.73
C LEU A 332 40.03 10.00 -0.22
N GLU A 333 39.77 10.76 0.84
CA GLU A 333 40.78 11.59 1.50
C GLU A 333 41.94 10.75 2.06
N GLU A 334 41.66 9.61 2.69
CA GLU A 334 42.71 8.72 3.19
C GLU A 334 43.50 8.06 2.05
N VAL A 335 42.83 7.69 0.95
CA VAL A 335 43.47 7.19 -0.28
C VAL A 335 44.40 8.24 -0.88
N GLU A 336 43.94 9.50 -1.02
CA GLU A 336 44.75 10.61 -1.55
C GLU A 336 45.98 10.87 -0.68
N LYS A 337 45.83 10.79 0.65
CA LYS A 337 46.95 10.94 1.60
C LYS A 337 47.97 9.82 1.47
N GLN A 338 47.53 8.57 1.27
CA GLN A 338 48.44 7.45 1.00
C GLN A 338 49.15 7.61 -0.35
N LEU A 339 48.44 8.06 -1.38
CA LEU A 339 49.01 8.35 -2.69
C LEU A 339 50.02 9.50 -2.65
N ALA A 340 49.77 10.55 -1.86
CA ALA A 340 50.73 11.64 -1.67
C ALA A 340 52.07 11.13 -1.12
N LYS A 341 52.04 10.27 -0.09
CA LYS A 341 53.24 9.60 0.43
C LYS A 341 53.92 8.74 -0.63
N PHE A 342 53.12 7.98 -1.38
CA PHE A 342 53.65 7.14 -2.45
C PHE A 342 54.31 7.94 -3.59
N ARG A 343 53.74 9.09 -3.98
CA ARG A 343 54.34 10.05 -4.94
C ARG A 343 55.70 10.51 -4.43
N GLU A 344 55.83 10.87 -3.15
CA GLU A 344 57.13 11.24 -2.56
C GLU A 344 58.15 10.09 -2.59
N ASP A 345 57.73 8.87 -2.27
CA ASP A 345 58.62 7.71 -2.25
C ASP A 345 59.09 7.31 -3.66
N LEU A 346 58.21 7.42 -4.66
CA LEU A 346 58.57 7.26 -6.07
C LEU A 346 59.56 8.34 -6.53
N ARG A 347 59.35 9.60 -6.13
CA ARG A 347 60.31 10.68 -6.40
C ARG A 347 61.68 10.43 -5.77
N LYS A 348 61.72 9.99 -4.51
CA LYS A 348 62.98 9.61 -3.84
C LYS A 348 63.67 8.45 -4.54
N LYS A 349 62.93 7.46 -5.02
CA LYS A 349 63.48 6.33 -5.80
C LYS A 349 64.02 6.78 -7.15
N LEU A 350 63.33 7.69 -7.84
CA LEU A 350 63.77 8.27 -9.11
C LEU A 350 65.08 9.06 -8.97
N LEU A 351 65.27 9.73 -7.83
CA LEU A 351 66.47 10.51 -7.52
C LEU A 351 67.66 9.65 -7.05
N LYS A 352 67.50 8.34 -6.84
CA LYS A 352 68.61 7.44 -6.50
C LYS A 352 69.34 7.02 -7.78
N LEU A 353 70.65 7.31 -7.81
CA LEU A 353 71.59 6.93 -8.86
C LEU A 353 72.67 6.00 -8.27
N PRO A 354 73.21 5.03 -9.03
CA PRO A 354 72.90 4.72 -10.43
C PRO A 354 71.62 3.87 -10.57
N SER A 355 70.76 4.22 -11.53
CA SER A 355 69.53 3.49 -11.87
C SER A 355 69.47 3.20 -13.37
N ILE A 356 68.78 2.12 -13.75
CA ILE A 356 68.66 1.71 -15.16
C ILE A 356 67.67 2.64 -15.86
N LEU A 357 67.96 3.07 -17.09
CA LEU A 357 67.12 4.00 -17.85
C LEU A 357 65.66 3.54 -17.99
N GLU A 358 65.44 2.23 -18.15
CA GLU A 358 64.08 1.66 -18.24
C GLU A 358 63.31 1.79 -16.93
N GLU A 359 63.98 1.66 -15.77
CA GLU A 359 63.36 1.88 -14.46
C GLU A 359 63.02 3.35 -14.26
N GLN A 360 63.89 4.27 -14.66
CA GLN A 360 63.62 5.72 -14.61
C GLN A 360 62.42 6.11 -15.48
N LYS A 361 62.37 5.63 -16.73
CA LYS A 361 61.22 5.86 -17.63
C LYS A 361 59.92 5.31 -17.05
N ARG A 362 59.96 4.11 -16.46
CA ARG A 362 58.80 3.47 -15.84
C ARG A 362 58.30 4.26 -14.63
N LEU A 363 59.21 4.71 -13.75
CA LEU A 363 58.88 5.55 -12.60
C LEU A 363 58.30 6.92 -13.01
N ILE A 364 58.86 7.55 -14.06
CA ILE A 364 58.34 8.81 -14.61
C ILE A 364 56.92 8.63 -15.15
N LYS A 365 56.66 7.53 -15.88
CA LYS A 365 55.32 7.21 -16.39
C LYS A 365 54.29 7.10 -15.26
N PHE A 366 54.62 6.39 -14.18
CA PHE A 366 53.71 6.29 -13.03
C PHE A 366 53.49 7.62 -12.31
N LEU A 367 54.53 8.43 -12.16
CA LEU A 367 54.40 9.76 -11.57
C LEU A 367 53.49 10.69 -12.41
N LEU A 368 53.52 10.55 -13.74
CA LEU A 368 52.63 11.27 -14.65
C LEU A 368 51.18 10.77 -14.54
N GLU A 369 50.96 9.46 -14.52
CA GLU A 369 49.63 8.84 -14.36
C GLU A 369 48.99 9.15 -12.99
N LEU A 370 49.81 9.42 -11.97
CA LEU A 370 49.37 9.76 -10.62
C LEU A 370 49.10 11.26 -10.43
N ASP A 371 49.05 12.09 -11.48
CA ASP A 371 48.84 13.55 -11.41
C ASP A 371 49.81 14.24 -10.42
N CYS A 372 51.13 14.08 -10.59
CA CYS A 372 52.10 14.76 -9.74
C CYS A 372 52.24 16.26 -10.07
N GLU A 373 52.43 17.11 -9.05
CA GLU A 373 52.72 18.53 -9.24
C GLU A 373 54.18 18.76 -9.70
N GLY A 374 54.38 19.21 -10.93
CA GLY A 374 55.71 19.46 -11.54
C GLY A 374 56.14 18.39 -12.55
N ASP A 375 57.30 18.58 -13.20
CA ASP A 375 57.81 17.65 -14.22
C ASP A 375 58.83 16.66 -13.63
N PRO A 376 58.43 15.40 -13.34
CA PRO A 376 59.34 14.39 -12.79
C PRO A 376 60.46 13.99 -13.76
N ALA A 377 60.28 14.17 -15.07
CA ALA A 377 61.34 13.92 -16.04
C ALA A 377 62.44 14.98 -15.92
N TRP A 378 62.05 16.24 -15.72
CA TRP A 378 63.00 17.35 -15.51
C TRP A 378 63.84 17.17 -14.23
N ASP A 379 63.21 16.75 -13.13
CA ASP A 379 63.91 16.47 -11.86
C ASP A 379 64.92 15.33 -12.01
N CYS A 380 64.56 14.28 -12.74
CA CYS A 380 65.45 13.15 -13.03
C CYS A 380 66.65 13.60 -13.87
N LEU A 381 66.42 14.35 -14.96
CA LEU A 381 67.47 14.86 -15.83
C LEU A 381 68.42 15.80 -15.09
N SER A 382 67.87 16.69 -14.26
CA SER A 382 68.65 17.62 -13.44
C SER A 382 69.56 16.87 -12.46
N ASN A 383 69.04 15.83 -11.81
CA ASN A 383 69.82 15.01 -10.88
C ASN A 383 70.89 14.17 -11.59
N MET A 384 70.58 13.60 -12.76
CA MET A 384 71.54 12.88 -13.59
C MET A 384 72.68 13.80 -14.08
N HIS A 385 72.35 15.03 -14.48
CA HIS A 385 73.33 16.06 -14.82
C HIS A 385 74.24 16.39 -13.64
N GLN A 386 73.68 16.61 -12.45
CA GLN A 386 74.50 16.85 -11.26
C GLN A 386 75.38 15.66 -10.89
N TRP A 387 74.88 14.43 -11.01
CA TRP A 387 75.65 13.23 -10.70
C TRP A 387 76.81 13.02 -11.68
N THR A 388 76.56 13.17 -12.98
CA THR A 388 77.63 13.09 -14.00
C THR A 388 78.68 14.18 -13.80
N LEU A 389 78.29 15.41 -13.44
CA LEU A 389 79.23 16.46 -13.07
C LEU A 389 80.07 16.08 -11.84
N ARG A 390 79.46 15.54 -10.77
CA ARG A 390 80.20 15.09 -9.58
C ARG A 390 81.19 13.98 -9.91
N LEU A 391 80.80 13.03 -10.76
CA LEU A 391 81.68 11.94 -11.21
C LEU A 391 82.86 12.46 -12.05
N LEU A 392 82.63 13.46 -12.90
CA LEU A 392 83.67 14.13 -13.67
C LEU A 392 84.63 14.93 -12.75
N TYR A 393 84.10 15.60 -11.73
CA TYR A 393 84.94 16.30 -10.74
C TYR A 393 85.77 15.33 -9.90
N SER A 394 85.18 14.23 -9.42
CA SER A 394 85.92 13.23 -8.62
C SER A 394 87.00 12.54 -9.43
N SER A 395 86.72 12.14 -10.68
CA SER A 395 87.73 11.56 -11.58
C SER A 395 88.84 12.55 -11.95
N LYS A 396 88.50 13.83 -12.13
CA LYS A 396 89.49 14.90 -12.31
C LYS A 396 90.39 15.05 -11.08
N GLU A 397 89.84 15.03 -9.87
CA GLU A 397 90.63 15.09 -8.63
C GLU A 397 91.52 13.87 -8.43
N GLU A 398 91.02 12.66 -8.73
CA GLU A 398 91.82 11.42 -8.71
C GLU A 398 92.99 11.47 -9.71
N PHE A 399 92.77 12.02 -10.92
CA PHE A 399 93.83 12.22 -11.92
C PHE A 399 94.86 13.28 -11.50
N HIS A 400 94.43 14.39 -10.90
CA HIS A 400 95.37 15.40 -10.40
C HIS A 400 96.13 14.94 -9.14
N GLY A 401 95.51 14.12 -8.28
CA GLY A 401 96.17 13.52 -7.11
C GLY A 401 97.22 12.46 -7.45
N THR A 402 97.08 11.78 -8.59
CA THR A 402 98.05 10.79 -9.09
C THR A 402 99.16 11.39 -9.96
N ALA A 403 99.00 12.63 -10.46
CA ALA A 403 99.97 13.32 -11.29
C ALA A 403 101.01 14.17 -10.53
N ALA A 404 101.07 14.11 -9.19
CA ALA A 404 102.16 14.70 -8.41
C ALA A 404 103.35 13.73 -8.34
N PRO A 405 104.48 14.00 -9.02
CA PRO A 405 105.56 13.04 -9.17
C PRO A 405 106.45 12.96 -7.93
N SER A 406 106.88 11.73 -7.67
CA SER A 406 108.10 11.35 -6.96
C SER A 406 109.28 12.27 -7.29
N ALA A 407 109.57 13.23 -6.42
CA ALA A 407 110.85 13.94 -6.37
C ALA A 407 111.08 14.46 -4.95
N ALA A 408 111.86 13.69 -4.18
CA ALA A 408 112.73 14.11 -3.07
C ALA A 408 112.72 13.07 -1.93
N ASN A 409 113.64 12.10 -2.00
CA ASN A 409 114.65 11.90 -0.95
C ASN A 409 115.53 10.70 -1.29
N ARG A 410 116.67 10.99 -1.95
CA ARG A 410 117.91 10.23 -1.83
C ARG A 410 118.98 11.20 -1.35
N SER A 411 119.36 11.07 -0.08
CA SER A 411 120.67 11.39 0.49
C SER A 411 120.69 10.97 1.94
#